data_AF-A0A6M2A3U1-F1
#
_entry.id   AF-A0A6M2A3U1-F1
#
_cell.length_a   1.000
_cell.length_b   1.000
_cell.length_c   1.000
_cell.angle_alpha   90.00
_cell.angle_beta   90.00
_cell.angle_gamma   90.00
#
_symmetry.space_group_name_H-M   'P 1'
#
loop_
_entity.id
_entity.type
_entity.pdbx_description
1 polymer ?
#
loop_
_entity_poly.entity_id
_entity_poly.type
_entity_poly.pdbx_seq_one_letter_code
_entity_poly.pdbx_strand_id
1 'polypeptide(L)'
;MRLSTSKWTGHSTSPFLLEVSKNRVQVYLLLVSWQKSRRKSLKKMKVRTKIPEDTKRKVLIEAGHRCAIQTCKHARVEIAHIIPWAESHDDSFENLIALCPNCHDLYDKDKKIDRKAMLIYKQNLGLLGSKYGEFERRVLHFFCENQTVNAISLPGLNEIQVYYLLKDGLLAKNGKHSDILSDNIPTWEEYQLTDAGKAFVEDLR
;
A
#
# COMPACT_ATOMS: atom_id res chain seq x y z
N MET A 1 -60.90 4.27 -58.18
CA MET A 1 -59.89 3.41 -57.51
C MET A 1 -58.86 4.33 -56.90
N ARG A 2 -58.56 4.38 -55.60
CA ARG A 2 -58.99 3.63 -54.42
C ARG A 2 -58.76 4.57 -53.21
N LEU A 3 -59.79 4.66 -52.35
CA LEU A 3 -59.75 4.56 -50.88
C LEU A 3 -58.93 5.60 -50.07
N SER A 4 -59.24 5.95 -48.84
CA SER A 4 -60.39 5.78 -47.94
C SER A 4 -59.94 6.42 -46.62
N THR A 5 -60.88 7.05 -45.93
CA THR A 5 -60.80 7.39 -44.51
C THR A 5 -60.34 6.20 -43.66
N SER A 6 -59.51 6.44 -42.64
CA SER A 6 -59.72 5.88 -41.29
C SER A 6 -58.79 6.54 -40.26
N LYS A 7 -59.42 7.24 -39.31
CA LYS A 7 -58.91 7.50 -37.96
C LYS A 7 -59.04 6.22 -37.15
N TRP A 8 -58.02 5.85 -36.38
CA TRP A 8 -58.13 4.98 -35.19
C TRP A 8 -57.08 5.46 -34.15
N THR A 9 -57.51 6.09 -33.05
CA THR A 9 -57.75 5.56 -31.66
C THR A 9 -56.49 5.57 -30.79
N GLY A 10 -56.43 6.38 -29.74
CA GLY A 10 -56.80 6.03 -28.35
C GLY A 10 -55.64 6.53 -27.45
N HIS A 11 -55.77 6.98 -26.21
CA HIS A 11 -56.78 6.78 -25.18
C HIS A 11 -56.80 7.96 -24.17
N SER A 12 -58.03 8.27 -23.75
CA SER A 12 -58.47 8.70 -22.41
C SER A 12 -57.72 9.83 -21.68
N THR A 13 -58.33 11.00 -21.75
CA THR A 13 -58.44 11.95 -20.64
C THR A 13 -59.15 11.28 -19.45
N SER A 14 -58.54 11.33 -18.25
CA SER A 14 -59.23 11.08 -16.98
C SER A 14 -59.29 12.39 -16.16
N PRO A 15 -60.48 12.82 -15.71
CA PRO A 15 -60.71 14.10 -15.05
C PRO A 15 -60.56 13.95 -13.53
N PHE A 16 -59.70 14.74 -12.90
CA PHE A 16 -59.78 14.92 -11.44
C PHE A 16 -59.20 16.28 -11.01
N LEU A 17 -59.91 17.34 -11.41
CA LEU A 17 -60.01 18.55 -10.60
C LEU A 17 -61.11 18.29 -9.57
N LEU A 18 -60.73 18.29 -8.30
CA LEU A 18 -61.50 18.36 -7.03
C LEU A 18 -60.63 17.58 -6.02
N GLU A 19 -59.90 18.18 -5.08
CA GLU A 19 -60.41 18.95 -3.95
C GLU A 19 -59.21 19.56 -3.21
N VAL A 20 -59.13 20.89 -3.21
CA VAL A 20 -58.12 21.65 -2.47
C VAL A 20 -58.61 21.82 -1.04
N SER A 21 -58.26 20.90 -0.13
CA SER A 21 -58.50 21.13 1.31
C SER A 21 -57.52 20.44 2.26
N LYS A 22 -56.30 20.08 1.81
CA LYS A 22 -55.28 19.57 2.73
C LYS A 22 -54.39 20.71 3.23
N ASN A 23 -54.93 21.37 4.25
CA ASN A 23 -54.28 22.08 5.36
C ASN A 23 -52.84 22.59 5.07
N ARG A 24 -52.68 23.91 4.84
CA ARG A 24 -51.38 24.58 4.54
C ARG A 24 -50.29 24.23 5.56
N VAL A 25 -50.67 23.97 6.81
CA VAL A 25 -49.74 23.54 7.88
C VAL A 25 -49.15 22.15 7.60
N GLN A 26 -49.94 21.22 7.05
CA GLN A 26 -49.51 19.85 6.76
C GLN A 26 -48.52 19.80 5.59
N VAL A 27 -48.77 20.60 4.54
CA VAL A 27 -47.85 20.74 3.40
C VAL A 27 -46.54 21.40 3.84
N TYR A 28 -46.61 22.42 4.71
CA TYR A 28 -45.43 23.09 5.25
C TYR A 28 -44.60 22.16 6.16
N LEU A 29 -45.25 21.38 7.02
CA LEU A 29 -44.60 20.38 7.89
C LEU A 29 -43.96 19.24 7.08
N LEU A 30 -44.60 18.80 5.98
CA LEU A 30 -44.04 17.81 5.06
C LEU A 30 -42.85 18.35 4.26
N LEU A 31 -42.87 19.63 3.85
CA LEU A 31 -41.72 20.27 3.19
C LEU A 31 -40.54 20.46 4.16
N VAL A 32 -40.80 20.86 5.41
CA VAL A 32 -39.77 21.02 6.44
C VAL A 32 -39.22 19.66 6.87
N SER A 33 -40.05 18.63 6.97
CA SER A 33 -39.60 17.26 7.29
C SER A 33 -38.81 16.65 6.13
N TRP A 34 -39.19 16.93 4.87
CA TRP A 34 -38.43 16.56 3.68
C TRP A 34 -37.09 17.30 3.58
N GLN A 35 -37.03 18.59 3.91
CA GLN A 35 -35.77 19.35 4.00
C GLN A 35 -34.86 18.87 5.15
N LYS A 36 -35.42 18.50 6.31
CA LYS A 36 -34.67 17.95 7.46
C LYS A 36 -34.16 16.53 7.18
N SER A 37 -34.91 15.70 6.47
CA SER A 37 -34.50 14.35 6.08
C SER A 37 -33.47 14.35 4.93
N ARG A 38 -33.56 15.30 3.98
CA ARG A 38 -32.51 15.51 2.96
C ARG A 38 -31.18 16.01 3.54
N ARG A 39 -31.22 16.83 4.60
CA ARG A 39 -30.00 17.27 5.33
C ARG A 39 -29.29 16.11 6.03
N LYS A 40 -30.02 15.05 6.42
CA LYS A 40 -29.46 13.86 7.07
C LYS A 40 -28.73 12.92 6.10
N SER A 41 -28.95 13.03 4.79
CA SER A 41 -28.33 12.15 3.77
C SER A 41 -27.29 12.82 2.87
N LEU A 42 -26.84 14.04 3.21
CA LEU A 42 -25.64 14.60 2.60
C LEU A 42 -24.45 13.79 3.12
N LYS A 43 -24.10 12.71 2.40
CA LYS A 43 -22.80 12.04 2.50
C LYS A 43 -21.75 13.15 2.64
N LYS A 44 -21.10 13.24 3.80
CA LYS A 44 -20.04 14.20 4.08
C LYS A 44 -18.97 13.97 3.02
N MET A 45 -18.97 14.77 1.95
CA MET A 45 -17.94 14.70 0.92
C MET A 45 -16.62 15.02 1.63
N LYS A 46 -15.77 14.00 1.80
CA LYS A 46 -14.43 14.23 2.33
C LYS A 46 -13.73 15.13 1.32
N VAL A 47 -13.29 16.29 1.78
CA VAL A 47 -12.49 17.23 0.98
C VAL A 47 -11.05 16.75 1.05
N ARG A 48 -10.35 16.73 -0.09
CA ARG A 48 -8.93 16.36 -0.13
C ARG A 48 -8.11 17.41 0.59
N THR A 49 -7.62 17.04 1.77
CA THR A 49 -6.64 17.83 2.52
C THR A 49 -5.24 17.54 2.02
N LYS A 50 -4.29 18.41 2.34
CA LYS A 50 -2.88 18.12 2.09
C LYS A 50 -2.44 16.95 2.99
N ILE A 51 -1.59 16.08 2.45
CA ILE A 51 -0.91 15.04 3.25
C ILE A 51 -0.12 15.75 4.37
N PRO A 52 -0.23 15.32 5.64
CA PRO A 52 0.54 15.90 6.75
C PRO A 52 2.04 15.86 6.49
N GLU A 53 2.78 16.92 6.83
CA GLU A 53 4.22 17.00 6.53
C GLU A 53 5.05 15.92 7.25
N ASP A 54 4.65 15.54 8.46
CA ASP A 54 5.33 14.44 9.17
C ASP A 54 5.17 13.10 8.45
N THR A 55 4.00 12.84 7.87
CA THR A 55 3.78 11.65 7.05
C THR A 55 4.63 11.70 5.78
N LYS A 56 4.68 12.83 5.09
CA LYS A 56 5.55 12.99 3.90
C LYS A 56 7.02 12.73 4.25
N ARG A 57 7.49 13.29 5.36
CA ARG A 57 8.86 13.08 5.86
C ARG A 57 9.13 11.59 6.07
N LYS A 58 8.22 10.86 6.73
CA LYS A 58 8.36 9.41 6.93
C LYS A 58 8.49 8.65 5.61
N VAL A 59 7.62 8.93 4.64
CA VAL A 59 7.65 8.29 3.30
C VAL A 59 8.97 8.56 2.56
N LEU A 60 9.48 9.80 2.63
CA LEU A 60 10.75 10.16 2.01
C LEU A 60 11.96 9.51 2.70
N ILE A 61 11.96 9.43 4.03
CA ILE A 61 13.02 8.75 4.79
C ILE A 61 13.03 7.26 4.48
N GLU A 62 11.87 6.60 4.47
CA GLU A 62 11.72 5.19 4.12
C GLU A 62 12.33 4.88 2.74
N ALA A 63 12.04 5.73 1.75
CA ALA A 63 12.57 5.59 0.39
C ALA A 63 14.02 6.09 0.22
N GLY A 64 14.68 6.56 1.29
CA GLY A 64 16.02 7.12 1.22
C GLY A 64 16.13 8.35 0.32
N HIS A 65 15.05 9.14 0.22
CA HIS A 65 14.90 10.28 -0.70
C HIS A 65 15.15 9.92 -2.18
N ARG A 66 14.79 8.69 -2.58
CA ARG A 66 14.89 8.19 -3.96
C ARG A 66 13.61 7.45 -4.36
N CYS A 67 13.47 7.20 -5.66
CA CYS A 67 12.34 6.41 -6.18
C CYS A 67 12.30 5.04 -5.50
N ALA A 68 11.13 4.66 -5.02
CA ALA A 68 10.87 3.40 -4.31
C ALA A 68 11.07 2.15 -5.18
N ILE A 69 10.96 2.30 -6.50
CA ILE A 69 11.25 1.20 -7.43
C ILE A 69 12.75 0.93 -7.40
N GLN A 70 13.11 -0.26 -6.95
CA GLN A 70 14.47 -0.65 -6.53
C GLN A 70 15.49 -0.53 -7.65
N THR A 71 15.08 -0.71 -8.90
CA THR A 71 15.94 -0.58 -10.08
C THR A 71 16.05 0.87 -10.60
N CYS A 72 15.12 1.75 -10.22
CA CYS A 72 15.09 3.14 -10.69
C CYS A 72 15.98 4.07 -9.83
N LYS A 73 15.71 4.15 -8.51
CA LYS A 73 16.45 4.96 -7.53
C LYS A 73 16.69 6.44 -7.90
N HIS A 74 15.91 7.00 -8.83
CA HIS A 74 16.06 8.40 -9.23
C HIS A 74 15.83 9.35 -8.04
N ALA A 75 16.63 10.41 -7.94
CA ALA A 75 16.65 11.28 -6.75
C ALA A 75 15.44 12.21 -6.65
N ARG A 76 14.90 12.66 -7.79
CA ARG A 76 13.72 13.53 -7.80
C ARG A 76 12.47 12.67 -7.67
N VAL A 77 11.76 12.83 -6.55
CA VAL A 77 10.55 12.07 -6.24
C VAL A 77 9.37 12.95 -5.87
N GLU A 78 8.19 12.36 -6.03
CA GLU A 78 6.90 12.83 -5.57
C GLU A 78 6.18 11.71 -4.83
N ILE A 79 5.22 12.07 -3.99
CA ILE A 79 4.48 11.10 -3.17
C ILE A 79 3.23 10.68 -3.93
N ALA A 80 3.12 9.38 -4.16
CA ALA A 80 1.99 8.72 -4.80
C ALA A 80 1.16 7.96 -3.76
N HIS A 81 -0.15 7.86 -4.01
CA HIS A 81 -1.06 6.99 -3.27
C HIS A 81 -1.11 5.61 -3.92
N ILE A 82 -0.86 4.53 -3.16
CA ILE A 82 -0.96 3.15 -3.67
C ILE A 82 -2.42 2.82 -3.99
N ILE A 83 -3.35 3.08 -3.07
CA ILE A 83 -4.78 3.10 -3.34
C ILE A 83 -5.18 4.56 -3.57
N PRO A 84 -5.73 4.91 -4.75
CA PRO A 84 -6.06 6.30 -5.07
C PRO A 84 -6.88 6.97 -3.98
N TRP A 85 -6.53 8.21 -3.63
CA TRP A 85 -7.23 8.95 -2.60
C TRP A 85 -8.74 9.09 -2.88
N ALA A 86 -9.14 9.17 -4.15
CA ALA A 86 -10.55 9.21 -4.55
C ALA A 86 -11.33 7.95 -4.13
N GLU A 87 -10.64 6.81 -3.99
CA GLU A 87 -11.21 5.54 -3.53
C GLU A 87 -11.13 5.45 -2.00
N SER A 88 -9.93 5.54 -1.42
CA SER A 88 -9.68 5.26 0.00
C SER A 88 -9.91 6.44 0.93
N HIS A 89 -9.69 7.66 0.43
CA HIS A 89 -9.55 8.88 1.23
C HIS A 89 -8.56 8.70 2.39
N ASP A 90 -7.48 7.97 2.11
CA ASP A 90 -6.48 7.55 3.07
C ASP A 90 -5.11 8.13 2.72
N ASP A 91 -4.60 8.98 3.62
CA ASP A 91 -3.27 9.59 3.59
C ASP A 91 -2.33 8.93 4.63
N SER A 92 -2.64 7.69 5.04
CA SER A 92 -1.80 6.88 5.92
C SER A 92 -0.41 6.64 5.32
N PHE A 93 0.58 6.41 6.18
CA PHE A 93 1.94 6.13 5.74
C PHE A 93 2.00 4.87 4.87
N GLU A 94 1.17 3.89 5.20
CA GLU A 94 1.06 2.58 4.55
C GLU A 94 0.52 2.70 3.12
N ASN A 95 -0.36 3.68 2.86
CA ASN A 95 -0.94 3.93 1.55
C ASN A 95 -0.09 4.87 0.66
N LEU A 96 1.07 5.34 1.13
CA LEU A 96 1.90 6.33 0.43
C LEU A 96 3.27 5.75 0.04
N ILE A 97 3.75 6.10 -1.15
CA ILE A 97 5.04 5.65 -1.70
C ILE A 97 5.74 6.79 -2.46
N ALA A 98 7.06 6.88 -2.38
CA ALA A 98 7.83 7.90 -3.10
C ALA A 98 8.25 7.39 -4.50
N LEU A 99 7.79 8.04 -5.57
CA LEU A 99 8.11 7.67 -6.95
C LEU A 99 8.74 8.84 -7.69
N CYS A 100 9.63 8.58 -8.65
CA CYS A 100 10.01 9.63 -9.60
C CYS A 100 8.87 9.91 -10.59
N PRO A 101 8.84 11.08 -11.24
CA PRO A 101 7.76 11.42 -12.17
C PRO A 101 7.51 10.38 -13.26
N ASN A 102 8.57 9.76 -13.79
CA ASN A 102 8.44 8.72 -14.82
C ASN A 102 7.76 7.46 -14.27
N CYS A 103 8.20 6.96 -13.11
CA CYS A 103 7.61 5.77 -12.49
C CYS A 103 6.20 6.03 -11.98
N HIS A 104 5.92 7.25 -11.53
CA HIS A 104 4.58 7.66 -11.14
C HIS A 104 3.65 7.66 -12.35
N ASP A 105 4.06 8.21 -13.50
CA ASP A 105 3.27 8.17 -14.73
C ASP A 105 3.05 6.74 -15.23
N LEU A 106 4.06 5.86 -15.14
CA LEU A 106 3.93 4.43 -15.47
C LEU A 106 2.87 3.72 -14.61
N TYR A 107 2.72 4.13 -13.35
CA TYR A 107 1.72 3.60 -12.42
C TYR A 107 0.33 4.24 -12.61
N ASP A 108 0.25 5.56 -12.64
CA ASP A 108 -1.00 6.30 -12.57
C ASP A 108 -1.64 6.54 -13.94
N LYS A 109 -0.86 6.87 -14.97
CA LYS A 109 -1.36 7.20 -16.30
C LYS A 109 -1.34 6.00 -17.24
N ASP A 110 -0.19 5.35 -17.37
CA ASP A 110 0.01 4.29 -18.35
C ASP A 110 -0.51 2.93 -17.89
N LYS A 111 -0.73 2.75 -16.57
CA LYS A 111 -1.17 1.48 -15.95
C LYS A 111 -0.26 0.29 -16.31
N LYS A 112 1.02 0.54 -16.57
CA LYS A 112 2.04 -0.48 -16.85
C LYS A 112 2.58 -1.13 -15.60
N ILE A 113 2.54 -0.40 -14.49
CA ILE A 113 2.82 -0.93 -13.16
C ILE A 113 1.48 -1.02 -12.43
N ASP A 114 1.18 -2.18 -11.86
CA ASP A 114 -0.09 -2.40 -11.20
C ASP A 114 0.00 -2.12 -9.68
N ARG A 115 -1.17 -2.09 -9.03
CA ARG A 115 -1.27 -1.83 -7.59
C ARG A 115 -0.57 -2.91 -6.76
N LYS A 116 -0.57 -4.17 -7.22
CA LYS A 116 0.11 -5.26 -6.52
C LYS A 116 1.61 -5.02 -6.49
N ALA A 117 2.20 -4.62 -7.61
CA ALA A 117 3.62 -4.25 -7.65
C ALA A 117 3.92 -3.07 -6.71
N MET A 118 3.06 -2.05 -6.62
CA MET A 118 3.25 -0.95 -5.67
C MET A 118 3.28 -1.40 -4.21
N LEU A 119 2.39 -2.33 -3.81
CA LEU A 119 2.38 -2.90 -2.47
C LEU A 119 3.68 -3.66 -2.18
N ILE A 120 4.15 -4.47 -3.12
CA ILE A 120 5.42 -5.20 -3.01
C ILE A 120 6.60 -4.21 -2.90
N TYR A 121 6.61 -3.15 -3.70
CA TYR A 121 7.66 -2.13 -3.61
C TYR A 121 7.68 -1.43 -2.25
N LYS A 122 6.50 -1.09 -1.72
CA LYS A 122 6.36 -0.49 -0.38
C LYS A 122 6.87 -1.44 0.71
N GLN A 123 6.48 -2.72 0.68
CA GLN A 123 6.97 -3.74 1.61
C GLN A 123 8.50 -3.84 1.55
N ASN A 124 9.08 -3.94 0.35
CA ASN A 124 10.52 -4.03 0.17
C ASN A 124 11.28 -2.81 0.69
N LEU A 125 10.67 -1.62 0.74
CA LEU A 125 11.30 -0.45 1.34
C LEU A 125 11.46 -0.59 2.86
N GLY A 126 10.41 -1.06 3.55
CA GLY A 126 10.40 -1.25 5.00
C GLY A 126 11.38 -2.29 5.51
N LEU A 127 11.79 -3.21 4.63
CA LEU A 127 12.56 -4.39 4.99
C LEU A 127 14.02 -4.31 4.55
N LEU A 128 14.33 -3.55 3.49
CA LEU A 128 15.59 -3.72 2.75
C LEU A 128 16.22 -2.43 2.19
N GLY A 129 15.57 -1.26 2.30
CA GLY A 129 15.93 -0.08 1.50
C GLY A 129 17.26 0.62 1.84
N SER A 130 17.74 0.53 3.08
CA SER A 130 19.00 1.19 3.49
C SER A 130 19.71 0.55 4.69
N LYS A 131 19.01 -0.29 5.46
CA LYS A 131 19.55 -0.88 6.69
C LYS A 131 20.45 -2.07 6.43
N TYR A 132 20.05 -2.95 5.50
CA TYR A 132 20.77 -4.18 5.17
C TYR A 132 21.42 -4.12 3.80
N GLY A 133 22.70 -4.51 3.75
CA GLY A 133 23.47 -4.67 2.51
C GLY A 133 22.93 -5.80 1.64
N GLU A 134 23.31 -5.83 0.37
CA GLU A 134 22.77 -6.83 -0.61
C GLU A 134 22.95 -8.27 -0.14
N PHE A 135 24.11 -8.61 0.43
CA PHE A 135 24.38 -9.94 0.97
C PHE A 135 23.39 -10.31 2.08
N GLU A 136 23.18 -9.42 3.05
CA GLU A 136 22.23 -9.62 4.15
C GLU A 136 20.80 -9.82 3.66
N ARG A 137 20.39 -9.12 2.59
CA ARG A 137 19.07 -9.33 1.99
C ARG A 137 18.95 -10.72 1.39
N ARG A 138 19.99 -11.20 0.71
CA ARG A 138 19.98 -12.57 0.16
C ARG A 138 19.93 -13.60 1.27
N VAL A 139 20.60 -13.37 2.39
CA VAL A 139 20.49 -14.22 3.58
C VAL A 139 19.05 -14.24 4.11
N LEU A 140 18.42 -13.07 4.27
CA LEU A 140 17.01 -13.00 4.68
C LEU A 140 16.07 -13.71 3.70
N HIS A 141 16.26 -13.47 2.39
CA HIS A 141 15.49 -14.12 1.33
C HIS A 141 15.65 -15.64 1.35
N PHE A 142 16.88 -16.13 1.56
CA PHE A 142 17.17 -17.55 1.71
C PHE A 142 16.33 -18.17 2.84
N PHE A 143 16.20 -17.51 3.99
CA PHE A 143 15.36 -18.00 5.08
C PHE A 143 13.85 -17.89 4.78
N CYS A 144 13.40 -16.89 4.01
CA CYS A 144 12.02 -16.84 3.53
C CYS A 144 11.67 -18.07 2.68
N GLU A 145 12.58 -18.46 1.78
CA GLU A 145 12.39 -19.58 0.86
C GLU A 145 12.60 -20.95 1.51
N ASN A 146 13.40 -21.04 2.58
CA ASN A 146 13.81 -22.29 3.22
C ASN A 146 13.32 -22.38 4.68
N GLN A 147 12.01 -22.55 4.85
CA GLN A 147 11.32 -22.39 6.15
C GLN A 147 11.77 -23.36 7.27
N THR A 148 12.36 -24.50 6.91
CA THR A 148 12.88 -25.48 7.87
C THR A 148 14.28 -25.15 8.35
N VAL A 149 14.97 -24.24 7.66
CA VAL A 149 16.35 -23.85 7.94
C VAL A 149 16.35 -22.61 8.82
N ASN A 150 17.03 -22.69 9.97
CA ASN A 150 17.14 -21.57 10.92
C ASN A 150 18.57 -21.09 11.09
N ALA A 151 19.54 -21.67 10.38
CA ALA A 151 20.95 -21.29 10.46
C ALA A 151 21.63 -21.40 9.11
N ILE A 152 22.68 -20.60 8.91
CA ILE A 152 23.58 -20.66 7.76
C ILE A 152 25.02 -20.78 8.23
N SER A 153 25.84 -21.49 7.45
CA SER A 153 27.28 -21.53 7.67
C SER A 153 27.96 -20.62 6.64
N LEU A 154 28.78 -19.70 7.12
CA LEU A 154 29.58 -18.82 6.27
C LEU A 154 31.06 -19.11 6.50
N PRO A 155 31.95 -18.86 5.51
CA PRO A 155 33.38 -18.97 5.75
C PRO A 155 33.82 -18.02 6.87
N GLY A 156 34.93 -18.32 7.55
CA GLY A 156 35.45 -17.48 8.62
C GLY A 156 35.61 -16.01 8.21
N LEU A 157 35.51 -15.10 9.21
CA LEU A 157 35.56 -13.64 9.04
C LEU A 157 34.42 -13.01 8.21
N ASN A 158 33.42 -13.78 7.77
CA ASN A 158 32.25 -13.21 7.08
C ASN A 158 31.26 -12.52 8.04
N GLU A 159 31.58 -12.39 9.33
CA GLU A 159 30.80 -11.61 10.29
C GLU A 159 30.50 -10.20 9.78
N ILE A 160 31.46 -9.55 9.11
CA ILE A 160 31.28 -8.20 8.57
C ILE A 160 30.21 -8.14 7.47
N GLN A 161 30.02 -9.22 6.71
CA GLN A 161 29.02 -9.31 5.65
C GLN A 161 27.59 -9.39 6.22
N VAL A 162 27.45 -9.83 7.47
CA VAL A 162 26.16 -9.98 8.17
C VAL A 162 26.04 -9.10 9.41
N TYR A 163 26.89 -8.07 9.50
CA TYR A 163 27.05 -7.27 10.70
C TYR A 163 25.78 -6.55 11.14
N TYR A 164 24.97 -6.03 10.21
CA TYR A 164 23.74 -5.34 10.59
C TYR A 164 22.66 -6.33 11.04
N LEU A 165 22.59 -7.52 10.45
CA LEU A 165 21.73 -8.60 10.94
C LEU A 165 22.09 -9.01 12.38
N LEU A 166 23.39 -9.06 12.70
CA LEU A 166 23.86 -9.32 14.06
C LEU A 166 23.57 -8.16 15.01
N LYS A 167 23.89 -6.93 14.58
CA LYS A 167 23.68 -5.70 15.35
C LYS A 167 22.22 -5.48 15.72
N ASP A 168 21.31 -5.83 14.82
CA ASP A 168 19.86 -5.74 15.04
C ASP A 168 19.27 -6.97 15.74
N GLY A 169 20.10 -7.96 16.06
CA GLY A 169 19.69 -9.18 16.74
C GLY A 169 18.77 -10.06 15.91
N LEU A 170 18.80 -9.97 14.58
CA LEU A 170 18.10 -10.91 13.69
C LEU A 170 18.88 -12.22 13.54
N LEU A 171 20.21 -12.14 13.56
CA LEU A 171 21.11 -13.27 13.63
C LEU A 171 21.91 -13.27 14.94
N ALA A 172 22.36 -14.45 15.35
CA ALA A 172 23.32 -14.65 16.42
C ALA A 172 24.37 -15.70 16.01
N LYS A 173 25.62 -15.50 16.45
CA LYS A 173 26.63 -16.57 16.40
C LYS A 173 26.28 -17.61 17.44
N ASN A 174 26.17 -18.87 17.05
CA ASN A 174 25.87 -19.95 17.99
C ASN A 174 27.11 -20.67 18.52
N GLY A 175 28.30 -20.16 18.19
CA GLY A 175 29.59 -20.71 18.62
C GLY A 175 30.02 -21.97 17.88
N LYS A 176 29.20 -22.51 16.95
CA LYS A 176 29.66 -23.60 16.08
C LYS A 176 30.53 -23.05 14.97
N HIS A 177 31.69 -23.66 14.83
CA HIS A 177 32.65 -23.36 13.79
C HIS A 177 33.44 -24.63 13.48
N SER A 178 34.24 -24.62 12.41
CA SER A 178 35.15 -25.73 12.14
C SER A 178 36.30 -25.80 13.14
N ASP A 179 36.73 -27.04 13.44
CA ASP A 179 38.00 -27.30 14.13
C ASP A 179 39.21 -27.04 13.21
N ILE A 180 39.01 -27.07 11.89
CA ILE A 180 40.03 -26.75 10.90
C ILE A 180 40.17 -25.23 10.81
N LEU A 181 41.32 -24.74 11.26
CA LEU A 181 41.70 -23.33 11.22
C LEU A 181 42.66 -23.03 10.06
N SER A 182 42.51 -21.86 9.45
CA SER A 182 43.48 -21.26 8.52
C SER A 182 43.95 -19.95 9.14
N ASP A 183 45.23 -19.80 9.47
CA ASP A 183 45.76 -18.62 10.18
C ASP A 183 44.95 -18.25 11.46
N ASN A 184 44.63 -19.27 12.28
CA ASN A 184 43.77 -19.17 13.48
C ASN A 184 42.33 -18.71 13.24
N ILE A 185 41.88 -18.66 12.00
CA ILE A 185 40.51 -18.35 11.63
C ILE A 185 39.78 -19.66 11.33
N PRO A 186 38.61 -19.94 11.93
CA PRO A 186 37.82 -21.08 11.53
C PRO A 186 37.45 -21.01 10.06
N THR A 187 37.61 -22.11 9.33
CA THR A 187 37.23 -22.17 7.91
C THR A 187 35.74 -21.90 7.68
N TRP A 188 34.87 -22.14 8.66
CA TRP A 188 33.48 -21.70 8.67
C TRP A 188 32.96 -21.42 10.08
N GLU A 189 31.92 -20.59 10.18
CA GLU A 189 31.18 -20.23 11.38
C GLU A 189 29.66 -20.31 11.10
N GLU A 190 28.87 -20.75 12.08
CA GLU A 190 27.41 -20.85 11.96
C GLU A 190 26.69 -19.65 12.60
N TYR A 191 25.73 -19.11 11.85
CA TYR A 191 24.89 -17.97 12.23
C TYR A 191 23.44 -18.42 12.22
N GLN A 192 22.73 -18.20 13.33
CA GLN A 192 21.36 -18.69 13.54
C GLN A 192 20.37 -17.53 13.65
N LEU A 193 19.18 -17.70 13.08
CA LEU A 193 18.05 -16.81 13.32
C LEU A 193 17.66 -16.81 14.79
N THR A 194 17.60 -15.62 15.37
CA THR A 194 16.99 -15.40 16.68
C THR A 194 15.47 -15.49 16.58
N ASP A 195 14.76 -15.45 17.70
CA ASP A 195 13.29 -15.38 17.66
C ASP A 195 12.79 -14.08 17.01
N ALA A 196 13.51 -12.97 17.19
CA ALA A 196 13.25 -11.72 16.47
C ALA A 196 13.52 -11.88 14.96
N GLY A 197 14.60 -12.57 14.59
CA GLY A 197 14.91 -12.90 13.20
C GLY A 197 13.84 -13.75 12.53
N LYS A 198 13.33 -14.78 13.22
CA LYS A 198 12.24 -15.63 12.71
C LYS A 198 10.95 -14.83 12.51
N ALA A 199 10.57 -14.01 13.49
CA ALA A 199 9.38 -13.16 13.37
C ALA A 199 9.54 -12.16 12.22
N PHE A 200 10.72 -11.54 12.09
CA PHE A 200 11.02 -10.64 10.99
C PHE A 200 10.91 -11.33 9.63
N VAL A 201 11.49 -12.53 9.48
CA VAL A 201 11.41 -13.34 8.25
C VAL A 201 9.97 -13.79 7.95
N GLU A 202 9.14 -14.02 8.97
CA GLU A 202 7.72 -14.33 8.78
C GLU A 202 6.96 -13.12 8.22
N ASP A 203 7.23 -11.92 8.73
CA ASP A 203 6.62 -10.67 8.24
C ASP A 203 7.07 -10.32 6.80
N LEU A 204 8.15 -10.91 6.30
CA LEU A 204 8.63 -10.77 4.91
C LEU A 204 7.83 -11.60 3.89
N ARG A 205 7.02 -12.56 4.33
CA ARG A 205 6.29 -13.51 3.47
C ARG A 205 5.00 -12.91 2.92
#